data_AF-A0A935RE83-F1
#
_entry.id   AF-A0A935RE83-F1
#
_cell.length_a   1.000
_cell.length_b   1.000
_cell.length_c   1.000
_cell.angle_alpha   90.00
_cell.angle_beta   90.00
_cell.angle_gamma   90.00
#
_symmetry.space_group_name_H-M   'P 1'
#
loop_
_entity.id
_entity.type
_entity.pdbx_description
1 polymer ?
#
loop_
_entity_poly.entity_id
_entity_poly.type
_entity_poly.pdbx_seq_one_letter_code
_entity_poly.pdbx_strand_id
1 'polypeptide(L)'
;MRFTEPTFAPHRLARARARVVLSVLACLAAPASPGAAAAFHDGGVGSCARCHVMHDAVPGQVAFDGTLPLLLAASSTDLCLMCHGDGGVMGLNPLNPPRELGAGNFVFLLEDDLDDGANATAPRIAGETAGHSIVSPALGLAADSRWSRAPGGTFPSAALGCTSCHDPHGNRSFRMLNGAGPVQGGAGAFIYPAPRQSACRQPTRPRSSPARPTAPMLQA
;
A
#
# COMPACT_ATOMS: atom_id res chain seq x y z
N MET A 1 -77.94 -61.75 -12.29
CA MET A 1 -77.07 -60.58 -12.54
C MET A 1 -76.16 -60.41 -11.34
N ARG A 2 -74.87 -60.71 -11.50
CA ARG A 2 -73.84 -60.63 -10.45
C ARG A 2 -73.16 -59.26 -10.57
N PHE A 3 -73.25 -58.44 -9.53
CA PHE A 3 -72.49 -57.20 -9.42
C PHE A 3 -71.20 -57.50 -8.65
N THR A 4 -70.07 -57.21 -9.28
CA THR A 4 -68.72 -57.34 -8.71
C THR A 4 -68.38 -56.11 -7.87
N GLU A 5 -67.88 -56.33 -6.65
CA GLU A 5 -67.35 -55.31 -5.76
C GLU A 5 -66.02 -54.72 -6.28
N PRO A 6 -65.75 -53.42 -6.08
CA PRO A 6 -64.43 -52.85 -6.32
C PRO A 6 -63.51 -53.01 -5.10
N THR A 7 -62.31 -53.50 -5.38
CA THR A 7 -61.18 -53.68 -4.46
C THR A 7 -60.58 -52.33 -4.03
N PHE A 8 -60.56 -52.06 -2.72
CA PHE A 8 -59.81 -50.95 -2.13
C PHE A 8 -58.34 -51.33 -1.90
N ALA A 9 -57.41 -50.53 -2.42
CA ALA A 9 -55.99 -50.63 -2.12
C ALA A 9 -55.61 -49.65 -0.96
N PRO A 10 -54.78 -50.06 0.01
CA PRO A 10 -54.34 -49.17 1.08
C PRO A 10 -53.22 -48.22 0.61
N HIS A 11 -53.46 -46.92 0.76
CA HIS A 11 -52.44 -45.88 0.60
C HIS A 11 -51.39 -45.98 1.70
N ARG A 12 -50.12 -46.07 1.29
CA ARG A 12 -48.94 -46.07 2.15
C ARG A 12 -48.76 -44.69 2.83
N LEU A 13 -49.14 -44.61 4.10
CA LEU A 13 -48.72 -43.55 5.01
C LEU A 13 -47.34 -43.88 5.59
N ALA A 14 -46.27 -43.31 5.03
CA ALA A 14 -45.02 -43.16 5.74
C ALA A 14 -44.13 -42.10 5.09
N ARG A 15 -43.48 -41.29 5.95
CA ARG A 15 -42.36 -40.37 5.67
C ARG A 15 -42.73 -38.90 5.42
N ALA A 16 -43.36 -38.27 6.41
CA ALA A 16 -43.48 -36.81 6.48
C ALA A 16 -43.08 -36.26 7.86
N ARG A 17 -41.90 -36.64 8.40
CA ARG A 17 -41.38 -36.07 9.68
C ARG A 17 -39.85 -36.13 9.76
N ALA A 18 -39.11 -35.42 8.90
CA ALA A 18 -37.65 -35.27 9.09
C ALA A 18 -36.96 -34.18 8.23
N ARG A 19 -37.63 -33.08 7.84
CA ARG A 19 -36.99 -32.08 6.94
C ARG A 19 -37.19 -30.61 7.29
N VAL A 20 -37.75 -30.26 8.45
CA VAL A 20 -38.13 -28.86 8.73
C VAL A 20 -37.26 -28.16 9.80
N VAL A 21 -36.42 -28.89 10.55
CA VAL A 21 -35.62 -28.26 11.64
C VAL A 21 -34.21 -27.82 11.20
N LEU A 22 -33.73 -28.24 10.02
CA LEU A 22 -32.36 -27.96 9.56
C LEU A 22 -32.27 -26.84 8.52
N SER A 23 -33.08 -25.79 8.65
CA SER A 23 -33.04 -24.64 7.71
C SER A 23 -32.97 -23.26 8.38
N VAL A 24 -33.02 -23.18 9.72
CA VAL A 24 -32.92 -21.90 10.44
C VAL A 24 -31.52 -21.65 11.02
N LEU A 25 -30.70 -22.69 11.27
CA LEU A 25 -29.34 -22.52 11.79
C LEU A 25 -28.26 -22.23 10.73
N ALA A 26 -28.59 -22.26 9.44
CA ALA A 26 -27.60 -22.06 8.37
C ALA A 26 -27.41 -20.60 7.95
N CYS A 27 -28.20 -19.66 8.48
CA CYS A 27 -28.09 -18.22 8.17
C CYS A 27 -27.23 -17.41 9.15
N LEU A 28 -26.77 -17.98 10.26
CA LEU A 28 -26.00 -17.26 11.29
C LEU A 28 -24.48 -17.46 11.22
N ALA A 29 -23.98 -18.14 10.19
CA ALA A 29 -22.55 -18.35 9.97
C ALA A 29 -22.12 -17.81 8.59
N ALA A 30 -22.52 -16.57 8.27
CA ALA A 30 -21.84 -15.85 7.20
C ALA A 30 -20.39 -15.64 7.65
N PRO A 31 -19.38 -16.23 6.99
CA PRO A 31 -18.00 -15.86 7.28
C PRO A 31 -17.88 -14.37 7.00
N ALA A 32 -17.48 -13.60 8.02
CA ALA A 32 -17.00 -12.25 7.83
C ALA A 32 -15.91 -12.33 6.76
N SER A 33 -16.25 -11.93 5.54
CA SER A 33 -15.27 -11.82 4.49
C SER A 33 -14.27 -10.81 5.00
N PRO A 34 -12.98 -11.16 5.20
CA PRO A 34 -11.99 -10.13 5.47
C PRO A 34 -12.14 -9.15 4.31
N GLY A 35 -12.53 -7.92 4.63
CA GLY A 35 -12.72 -6.89 3.63
C GLY A 35 -11.48 -6.91 2.78
N ALA A 36 -11.64 -7.22 1.48
CA ALA A 36 -10.53 -7.13 0.56
C ALA A 36 -9.99 -5.72 0.76
N ALA A 37 -8.80 -5.59 1.31
CA ALA A 37 -8.03 -4.37 1.16
C ALA A 37 -7.76 -4.29 -0.33
N ALA A 38 -8.73 -3.79 -1.09
CA ALA A 38 -8.48 -3.26 -2.41
C ALA A 38 -7.30 -2.33 -2.19
N ALA A 39 -6.16 -2.61 -2.84
CA ALA A 39 -5.03 -1.72 -2.70
C ALA A 39 -5.57 -0.32 -3.02
N PHE A 40 -5.32 0.65 -2.16
CA PHE A 40 -5.81 2.03 -2.34
C PHE A 40 -5.46 2.60 -3.73
N HIS A 41 -4.51 1.95 -4.42
CA HIS A 41 -4.04 2.22 -5.77
C HIS A 41 -4.21 1.06 -6.77
N ASP A 42 -5.08 0.06 -6.52
CA ASP A 42 -5.19 -1.11 -7.40
C ASP A 42 -5.79 -0.72 -8.76
N GLY A 43 -4.91 -0.55 -9.76
CA GLY A 43 -5.28 -0.22 -11.13
C GLY A 43 -5.54 1.26 -11.42
N GLY A 44 -5.28 2.19 -10.47
CA GLY A 44 -5.48 3.62 -10.71
C GLY A 44 -5.46 4.50 -9.47
N VAL A 45 -6.15 5.63 -9.55
CA VAL A 45 -6.27 6.61 -8.45
C VAL A 45 -7.03 6.04 -7.27
N GLY A 46 -6.56 6.37 -6.07
CA GLY A 46 -7.36 6.24 -4.86
C GLY A 46 -8.55 7.21 -4.87
N SER A 47 -9.43 7.09 -3.88
CA SER A 47 -10.54 8.04 -3.72
C SER A 47 -10.01 9.47 -3.58
N CYS A 48 -10.51 10.39 -4.42
CA CYS A 48 -10.07 11.79 -4.43
C CYS A 48 -10.16 12.42 -3.03
N ALA A 49 -11.23 12.11 -2.29
CA ALA A 49 -11.50 12.64 -0.95
C ALA A 49 -10.53 12.14 0.14
N ARG A 50 -9.67 11.15 -0.17
CA ARG A 50 -8.65 10.65 0.75
C ARG A 50 -7.33 11.42 0.63
N CYS A 51 -7.15 12.13 -0.48
CA CYS A 51 -6.00 12.99 -0.74
C CYS A 51 -6.38 14.47 -0.67
N HIS A 52 -7.58 14.79 -1.14
CA HIS A 52 -8.07 16.14 -1.28
C HIS A 52 -9.24 16.45 -0.35
N VAL A 53 -9.34 17.70 0.05
CA VAL A 53 -10.46 18.30 0.77
C VAL A 53 -11.06 19.42 -0.08
N MET A 54 -12.36 19.31 -0.37
CA MET A 54 -13.05 20.31 -1.18
C MET A 54 -13.75 21.38 -0.33
N HIS A 55 -14.03 21.06 0.94
CA HIS A 55 -14.68 21.94 1.90
C HIS A 55 -14.08 21.72 3.29
N ASP A 56 -13.55 22.78 3.91
CA ASP A 56 -12.81 22.77 5.19
C ASP A 56 -13.74 22.62 6.41
N ALA A 57 -14.67 21.68 6.38
CA ALA A 57 -15.74 21.57 7.38
C ALA A 57 -15.57 20.38 8.35
N VAL A 58 -14.34 20.04 8.75
CA VAL A 58 -14.13 19.14 9.88
C VAL A 58 -13.45 19.91 11.01
N PRO A 59 -14.07 20.02 12.20
CA PRO A 59 -13.45 20.64 13.37
C PRO A 59 -12.09 19.99 13.67
N GLY A 60 -11.03 20.81 13.74
CA GLY A 60 -9.66 20.36 14.05
C GLY A 60 -8.76 20.06 12.85
N GLN A 61 -9.23 20.26 11.61
CA GLN A 61 -8.36 20.25 10.42
C GLN A 61 -7.80 21.66 10.17
N VAL A 62 -6.56 21.73 9.68
CA VAL A 62 -5.89 22.98 9.27
C VAL A 62 -6.73 23.69 8.19
N ALA A 63 -7.04 24.97 8.41
CA ALA A 63 -7.68 25.81 7.40
C ALA A 63 -6.71 26.01 6.22
N PHE A 64 -7.19 25.78 5.00
CA PHE A 64 -6.36 25.95 3.81
C PHE A 64 -6.41 27.41 3.34
N ASP A 65 -5.25 27.95 3.00
CA ASP A 65 -5.13 29.30 2.42
C ASP A 65 -5.42 29.33 0.89
N GLY A 66 -5.80 28.19 0.32
CA GLY A 66 -6.09 28.03 -1.11
C GLY A 66 -4.86 28.02 -2.02
N THR A 67 -3.64 28.01 -1.48
CA THR A 67 -2.40 28.02 -2.28
C THR A 67 -1.90 26.61 -2.66
N LEU A 68 -2.34 25.59 -1.93
CA LEU A 68 -2.06 24.19 -2.20
C LEU A 68 -3.21 23.54 -2.99
N PRO A 69 -2.97 22.43 -3.73
CA PRO A 69 -3.97 21.78 -4.60
C PRO A 69 -5.03 21.01 -3.79
N LEU A 70 -5.68 21.69 -2.84
CA LEU A 70 -6.75 21.17 -2.00
C LEU A 70 -6.36 19.90 -1.26
N LEU A 71 -5.09 19.75 -0.85
CA LEU A 71 -4.59 18.55 -0.17
C LEU A 71 -5.04 18.50 1.28
N LEU A 72 -5.12 17.33 1.89
CA LEU A 72 -5.38 17.18 3.34
C LEU A 72 -4.16 17.47 4.24
N ALA A 73 -3.03 17.85 3.66
CA ALA A 73 -1.77 18.10 4.38
C ALA A 73 -1.01 19.29 3.76
N ALA A 74 0.03 19.76 4.47
CA ALA A 74 0.83 20.92 4.08
C ALA A 74 1.66 20.71 2.79
N SER A 75 1.91 19.46 2.40
CA SER A 75 2.55 19.12 1.12
C SER A 75 2.05 17.77 0.62
N SER A 76 2.30 17.47 -0.66
CA SER A 76 1.99 16.15 -1.22
C SER A 76 2.82 15.04 -0.56
N THR A 77 4.08 15.31 -0.19
CA THR A 77 4.92 14.36 0.55
C THR A 77 4.32 14.04 1.92
N ASP A 78 3.93 15.08 2.68
CA ASP A 78 3.31 14.88 4.00
C ASP A 78 2.04 14.03 3.88
N LEU A 79 1.20 14.32 2.87
CA LEU A 79 -0.01 13.56 2.59
C LEU A 79 0.28 12.08 2.33
N CYS A 80 1.30 11.76 1.53
CA CYS A 80 1.70 10.39 1.27
C CYS A 80 2.15 9.69 2.57
N LEU A 81 2.96 10.39 3.38
CA LEU A 81 3.54 9.84 4.60
C LEU A 81 2.53 9.69 5.75
N MET A 82 1.37 10.35 5.70
CA MET A 82 0.27 10.07 6.64
C MET A 82 -0.19 8.60 6.62
N CYS A 83 -0.06 7.93 5.47
CA CYS A 83 -0.43 6.52 5.30
C CYS A 83 0.78 5.61 5.07
N HIS A 84 1.81 6.12 4.38
CA HIS A 84 3.00 5.34 4.04
C HIS A 84 4.14 5.47 5.06
N GLY A 85 4.05 6.42 5.99
CA GLY A 85 5.08 6.68 6.97
C GLY A 85 5.14 5.58 8.02
N ASP A 86 4.14 5.54 8.92
CA ASP A 86 4.15 4.65 10.08
C ASP A 86 4.22 3.16 9.69
N GLY A 87 5.35 2.53 10.01
CA GLY A 87 5.62 1.11 9.72
C GLY A 87 5.84 0.78 8.25
N GLY A 88 5.88 1.78 7.37
CA GLY A 88 6.18 1.65 5.94
C GLY A 88 7.53 2.29 5.59
N VAL A 89 7.51 3.18 4.60
CA VAL A 89 8.71 3.79 4.04
C VAL A 89 9.40 4.77 5.00
N MET A 90 8.81 5.06 6.16
CA MET A 90 9.39 5.90 7.20
C MET A 90 9.35 5.21 8.57
N GLY A 91 10.46 4.60 8.96
CA GLY A 91 10.61 4.01 10.28
C GLY A 91 10.63 5.06 11.39
N LEU A 92 10.33 4.62 12.61
CA LEU A 92 10.46 5.44 13.82
C LEU A 92 11.85 5.32 14.45
N ASN A 93 12.63 4.31 14.04
CA ASN A 93 13.94 4.04 14.61
C ASN A 93 14.90 3.58 13.50
N PRO A 94 16.01 4.30 13.25
CA PRO A 94 17.05 3.91 12.29
C PRO A 94 17.74 2.59 12.64
N LEU A 95 17.81 2.23 13.92
CA LEU A 95 18.41 0.97 14.42
C LEU A 95 17.48 -0.22 14.29
N ASN A 96 16.19 0.02 14.07
CA ASN A 96 15.19 -1.02 13.84
C ASN A 96 14.18 -0.58 12.77
N PRO A 97 14.64 -0.36 11.53
CA PRO A 97 13.77 0.10 10.48
C PRO A 97 12.78 -1.01 10.10
N PRO A 98 11.54 -0.67 9.73
CA PRO A 98 10.60 -1.63 9.17
C PRO A 98 11.20 -2.43 8.00
N ARG A 99 10.67 -3.64 7.78
CA ARG A 99 11.07 -4.48 6.65
C ARG A 99 10.59 -3.84 5.35
N GLU A 100 11.49 -3.12 4.68
CA GLU A 100 11.24 -2.61 3.33
C GLU A 100 11.80 -3.54 2.25
N LEU A 101 11.03 -3.75 1.17
CA LEU A 101 11.49 -4.49 -0.01
C LEU A 101 11.82 -3.51 -1.15
N GLY A 102 13.12 -3.29 -1.35
CA GLY A 102 13.70 -2.71 -2.57
C GLY A 102 14.26 -1.30 -2.40
N ALA A 103 13.44 -0.30 -2.05
CA ALA A 103 13.80 1.12 -2.18
C ALA A 103 14.45 1.75 -0.93
N GLY A 104 14.52 1.03 0.19
CA GLY A 104 15.04 1.56 1.46
C GLY A 104 13.97 2.27 2.30
N ASN A 105 14.41 2.89 3.40
CA ASN A 105 13.55 3.58 4.36
C ASN A 105 14.07 5.01 4.58
N PHE A 106 13.18 6.00 4.57
CA PHE A 106 13.54 7.41 4.71
C PHE A 106 13.97 7.82 6.13
N VAL A 107 13.84 6.95 7.13
CA VAL A 107 14.28 7.23 8.50
C VAL A 107 15.75 7.64 8.56
N PHE A 108 16.59 7.08 7.69
CA PHE A 108 18.02 7.40 7.64
C PHE A 108 18.33 8.85 7.23
N LEU A 109 17.37 9.56 6.62
CA LEU A 109 17.53 10.98 6.30
C LEU A 109 17.51 11.87 7.55
N LEU A 110 17.02 11.34 8.68
CA LEU A 110 16.98 12.07 9.95
C LEU A 110 18.25 11.90 10.78
N GLU A 111 19.18 11.05 10.35
CA GLU A 111 20.45 10.85 11.07
C GLU A 111 21.39 12.02 10.85
N ASP A 112 22.06 12.46 11.91
CA ASP A 112 23.15 13.43 11.84
C ASP A 112 24.49 12.76 11.49
N ASP A 113 24.65 11.48 11.82
CA ASP A 113 25.81 10.66 11.48
C ASP A 113 25.44 9.18 11.27
N LEU A 114 25.58 8.70 10.04
CA LEU A 114 25.33 7.30 9.68
C LEU A 114 26.49 6.36 10.07
N ASP A 115 27.64 6.90 10.51
CA ASP A 115 28.80 6.12 10.97
C ASP A 115 29.06 6.35 12.47
N ASP A 116 28.03 6.21 13.31
CA ASP A 116 28.07 6.42 14.77
C ASP A 116 28.74 5.29 15.58
N GLY A 117 29.41 4.36 14.90
CA GLY A 117 30.05 3.21 15.52
C GLY A 117 31.13 3.61 16.54
N ALA A 118 31.36 2.77 17.56
CA ALA A 118 32.31 3.04 18.66
C ALA A 118 33.77 3.30 18.21
N ASN A 119 34.12 3.01 16.94
CA ASN A 119 35.42 3.23 16.33
C ASN A 119 35.37 4.20 15.13
N ALA A 120 34.34 5.05 15.05
CA ALA A 120 34.19 6.05 13.99
C ALA A 120 35.45 6.92 13.92
N THR A 121 36.23 6.69 12.87
CA THR A 121 37.47 7.43 12.56
C THR A 121 37.31 8.25 11.28
N ALA A 122 36.16 8.11 10.60
CA ALA A 122 35.79 8.84 9.42
C ALA A 122 35.07 10.16 9.77
N PRO A 123 35.03 11.14 8.85
CA PRO A 123 34.15 12.30 8.98
C PRO A 123 32.69 11.87 9.08
N ARG A 124 31.90 12.62 9.87
CA ARG A 124 30.45 12.39 10.02
C ARG A 124 29.76 12.23 8.67
N ILE A 125 28.95 11.20 8.53
CA ILE A 125 28.19 10.92 7.32
C ILE A 125 26.74 11.39 7.54
N ALA A 126 26.40 12.60 7.07
CA ALA A 126 25.07 13.16 7.25
C ALA A 126 23.96 12.28 6.62
N GLY A 127 22.77 12.23 7.22
CA GLY A 127 21.65 11.42 6.77
C GLY A 127 21.18 11.69 5.33
N GLU A 128 21.32 12.93 4.83
CA GLU A 128 21.07 13.26 3.42
C GLU A 128 21.96 12.50 2.42
N THR A 129 23.05 11.86 2.89
CA THR A 129 23.86 10.95 2.07
C THR A 129 23.20 9.58 1.85
N ALA A 130 22.21 9.20 2.67
CA ALA A 130 21.55 7.89 2.62
C ALA A 130 20.56 7.73 1.45
N GLY A 131 20.16 8.83 0.79
CA GLY A 131 19.19 8.76 -0.29
C GLY A 131 18.68 10.10 -0.77
N HIS A 132 17.53 10.10 -1.45
CA HIS A 132 16.88 11.33 -1.89
C HIS A 132 16.19 12.03 -0.71
N SER A 133 16.67 13.22 -0.35
CA SER A 133 16.06 14.06 0.68
C SER A 133 14.68 14.57 0.23
N ILE A 134 13.64 13.78 0.48
CA ILE A 134 12.24 14.18 0.22
C ILE A 134 11.84 15.29 1.18
N VAL A 135 11.30 16.38 0.65
CA VAL A 135 10.88 17.51 1.48
C VAL A 135 9.54 17.20 2.13
N SER A 136 9.53 17.16 3.46
CA SER A 136 8.36 16.93 4.31
C SER A 136 8.47 17.81 5.57
N PRO A 137 7.89 19.03 5.54
CA PRO A 137 7.93 19.93 6.69
C PRO A 137 7.32 19.32 7.95
N ALA A 138 6.29 18.47 7.81
CA ALA A 138 5.63 17.83 8.96
C ALA A 138 6.54 16.84 9.71
N LEU A 139 7.55 16.27 9.03
CA LEU A 139 8.50 15.31 9.61
C LEU A 139 9.92 15.89 9.77
N GLY A 140 10.11 17.19 9.52
CA GLY A 140 11.42 17.83 9.61
C GLY A 140 12.41 17.44 8.51
N LEU A 141 11.94 16.80 7.42
CA LEU A 141 12.79 16.46 6.29
C LEU A 141 12.96 17.67 5.37
N ALA A 142 14.21 18.10 5.23
CA ALA A 142 14.60 19.25 4.42
C ALA A 142 15.20 18.82 3.06
N ALA A 143 15.37 19.81 2.18
CA ALA A 143 16.09 19.60 0.92
C ALA A 143 17.57 19.26 1.16
N ASP A 144 18.17 18.48 0.26
CA ASP A 144 19.60 18.17 0.30
C ASP A 144 20.45 19.46 0.25
N SER A 145 21.32 19.62 1.25
CA SER A 145 22.15 20.82 1.44
C SER A 145 23.44 20.79 0.60
N ARG A 146 23.91 19.59 0.23
CA ARG A 146 25.11 19.38 -0.61
C ARG A 146 24.78 19.64 -2.08
N TRP A 147 23.56 19.32 -2.50
CA TRP A 147 23.12 19.43 -3.88
C TRP A 147 21.84 20.25 -3.97
N SER A 148 21.94 21.52 -4.35
CA SER A 148 20.76 22.37 -4.59
C SER A 148 19.94 21.94 -5.82
N ARG A 149 20.54 21.11 -6.70
CA ARG A 149 19.91 20.53 -7.90
C ARG A 149 20.37 19.09 -8.09
N ALA A 150 19.56 18.31 -8.80
CA ALA A 150 19.87 16.93 -9.16
C ALA A 150 21.18 16.83 -9.98
N PRO A 151 22.13 15.97 -9.59
CA PRO A 151 23.29 15.68 -10.41
C PRO A 151 22.89 15.16 -11.79
N GLY A 152 23.49 15.69 -12.87
CA GLY A 152 23.15 15.33 -14.25
C GLY A 152 21.88 15.98 -14.80
N GLY A 153 21.24 16.88 -14.05
CA GLY A 153 20.07 17.62 -14.48
C GLY A 153 19.94 18.99 -13.79
N THR A 154 18.74 19.55 -13.84
CA THR A 154 18.45 20.89 -13.27
C THR A 154 17.32 20.88 -12.25
N PHE A 155 16.73 19.71 -11.98
CA PHE A 155 15.61 19.57 -11.06
C PHE A 155 16.04 20.04 -9.65
N PRO A 156 15.31 20.98 -9.02
CA PRO A 156 15.71 21.56 -7.75
C PRO A 156 15.43 20.60 -6.59
N SER A 157 16.40 20.42 -5.69
CA SER A 157 16.23 19.52 -4.53
C SER A 157 15.14 19.99 -3.58
N ALA A 158 14.88 21.30 -3.52
CA ALA A 158 13.79 21.88 -2.75
C ALA A 158 12.38 21.51 -3.27
N ALA A 159 12.27 21.00 -4.51
CA ALA A 159 11.01 20.48 -5.05
C ALA A 159 10.94 18.95 -4.98
N LEU A 160 11.96 18.26 -4.45
CA LEU A 160 11.99 16.80 -4.40
C LEU A 160 10.99 16.31 -3.35
N GLY A 161 10.01 15.52 -3.79
CA GLY A 161 8.97 14.97 -2.93
C GLY A 161 8.36 13.73 -3.58
N CYS A 162 7.40 13.07 -2.93
CA CYS A 162 6.85 11.81 -3.46
C CYS A 162 6.32 11.95 -4.90
N THR A 163 5.64 13.06 -5.19
CA THR A 163 5.04 13.32 -6.51
C THR A 163 6.00 13.85 -7.57
N SER A 164 7.29 14.08 -7.24
CA SER A 164 8.29 14.40 -8.27
C SER A 164 8.59 13.17 -9.13
N CYS A 165 8.50 11.97 -8.54
CA CYS A 165 8.75 10.70 -9.21
C CYS A 165 7.47 9.89 -9.41
N HIS A 166 6.50 9.99 -8.50
CA HIS A 166 5.23 9.28 -8.59
C HIS A 166 4.09 10.15 -9.13
N ASP A 167 3.18 9.52 -9.86
CA ASP A 167 1.96 10.08 -10.39
C ASP A 167 0.79 9.68 -9.47
N PRO A 168 0.31 10.59 -8.61
CA PRO A 168 -0.78 10.30 -7.69
C PRO A 168 -2.13 10.14 -8.43
N HIS A 169 -2.20 10.58 -9.69
CA HIS A 169 -3.38 10.44 -10.55
C HIS A 169 -3.38 9.15 -11.37
N GLY A 170 -2.41 8.26 -11.10
CA GLY A 170 -2.36 6.92 -11.63
C GLY A 170 -1.98 6.86 -13.11
N ASN A 171 -1.12 5.91 -13.42
CA ASN A 171 -0.75 5.59 -14.79
C ASN A 171 -0.37 4.11 -14.90
N ARG A 172 0.12 3.69 -16.08
CA ARG A 172 0.51 2.29 -16.35
C ARG A 172 1.98 1.99 -16.02
N SER A 173 2.70 2.94 -15.43
CA SER A 173 4.08 2.77 -15.04
C SER A 173 4.18 1.95 -13.75
N PHE A 174 5.29 1.24 -13.61
CA PHE A 174 5.60 0.50 -12.40
C PHE A 174 5.58 1.42 -11.19
N ARG A 175 4.86 1.02 -10.13
CA ARG A 175 4.68 1.80 -8.89
C ARG A 175 4.16 3.22 -9.14
N MET A 176 3.35 3.41 -10.18
CA MET A 176 2.81 4.73 -10.57
C MET A 176 3.92 5.76 -10.79
N LEU A 177 5.08 5.38 -11.31
CA LEU A 177 6.12 6.36 -11.65
C LEU A 177 5.66 7.27 -12.80
N ASN A 178 6.08 8.52 -12.77
CA ASN A 178 5.87 9.45 -13.87
C ASN A 178 6.45 8.89 -15.18
N GLY A 179 5.76 9.11 -16.29
CA GLY A 179 6.26 8.78 -17.61
C GLY A 179 7.35 9.77 -18.08
N ALA A 180 7.79 9.62 -19.33
CA ALA A 180 8.61 10.64 -19.97
C ALA A 180 7.79 11.93 -20.14
N GLY A 181 8.42 13.08 -19.91
CA GLY A 181 7.78 14.38 -19.98
C GLY A 181 7.96 15.23 -18.72
N PRO A 182 7.35 16.43 -18.70
CA PRO A 182 7.48 17.36 -17.59
C PRO A 182 6.78 16.84 -16.33
N VAL A 183 7.37 17.16 -15.17
CA VAL A 183 6.81 16.88 -13.84
C VAL A 183 6.73 18.15 -13.01
N GLN A 184 5.84 18.16 -12.02
CA GLN A 184 5.67 19.27 -11.06
C GLN A 184 5.56 20.65 -11.72
N GLY A 185 4.66 20.80 -12.68
CA GLY A 185 4.48 22.09 -13.37
C GLY A 185 5.67 22.54 -14.22
N GLY A 186 6.58 21.62 -14.57
CA GLY A 186 7.76 21.91 -15.41
C GLY A 186 9.06 22.11 -14.65
N ALA A 187 9.11 21.81 -13.34
CA ALA A 187 10.33 21.89 -12.54
C ALA A 187 11.46 20.95 -13.03
N GLY A 188 11.09 19.89 -13.76
CA GLY A 188 12.01 19.07 -14.54
C GLY A 188 11.25 18.18 -15.51
N ALA A 189 11.98 17.32 -16.22
CA ALA A 189 11.39 16.36 -17.14
C ALA A 189 12.17 15.04 -17.14
N PHE A 190 11.44 13.93 -17.17
CA PHE A 190 12.04 12.63 -17.44
C PHE A 190 12.19 12.43 -18.94
N ILE A 191 13.41 12.08 -19.36
CA ILE A 191 13.73 11.84 -20.78
C ILE A 191 13.39 10.39 -21.16
N TYR A 192 13.45 9.48 -20.20
CA TYR A 192 13.13 8.06 -20.38
C TYR A 192 11.84 7.71 -19.66
N PRO A 193 10.95 6.93 -20.30
CA PRO A 193 9.73 6.50 -19.64
C PRO A 193 10.05 5.52 -18.51
N ALA A 194 9.31 5.61 -17.41
CA ALA A 194 9.35 4.57 -16.40
C ALA A 194 8.96 3.21 -17.02
N PRO A 195 9.53 2.09 -16.53
CA PRO A 195 9.11 0.76 -16.93
C PRO A 195 7.60 0.64 -16.74
N ARG A 196 6.91 0.04 -17.71
CA ARG A 196 5.50 -0.28 -17.49
C ARG A 196 5.39 -1.27 -16.33
N GLN A 197 4.27 -1.21 -15.64
CA GLN A 197 3.79 -2.31 -14.84
C GLN A 197 3.43 -3.45 -15.82
N SER A 198 4.42 -4.06 -16.48
CA SER A 198 4.26 -5.43 -16.96
C SER A 198 3.78 -6.16 -15.74
N ALA A 199 2.60 -6.82 -15.82
CA ALA A 199 2.04 -7.60 -14.74
C ALA A 199 3.22 -8.33 -14.12
N CYS A 200 3.69 -7.84 -12.97
CA CYS A 200 4.80 -8.47 -12.29
C CYS A 200 4.15 -9.79 -12.03
N ARG A 201 4.53 -10.80 -12.81
CA ARG A 201 4.09 -12.17 -12.65
C ARG A 201 4.51 -12.38 -11.23
N GLN A 202 3.59 -12.17 -10.27
CA GLN A 202 3.76 -12.64 -8.92
C GLN A 202 4.22 -14.05 -9.20
N PRO A 203 5.46 -14.44 -8.85
CA PRO A 203 5.87 -15.82 -9.06
C PRO A 203 4.72 -16.57 -8.43
N THR A 204 3.92 -17.23 -9.28
CA THR A 204 2.70 -17.87 -8.84
C THR A 204 3.21 -18.75 -7.74
N ARG A 205 2.95 -18.38 -6.48
CA ARG A 205 3.43 -19.18 -5.35
C ARG A 205 2.96 -20.56 -5.74
N PRO A 206 3.86 -21.54 -5.98
CA PRO A 206 3.39 -22.87 -6.28
C PRO A 206 2.43 -23.19 -5.15
N ARG A 207 1.17 -23.45 -5.52
CA ARG A 207 0.12 -23.79 -4.57
C ARG A 207 0.76 -24.79 -3.62
N SER A 208 0.76 -24.44 -2.33
CA SER A 208 1.21 -25.26 -1.20
C SER A 208 1.54 -26.69 -1.64
N SER A 209 2.82 -27.02 -1.70
CA SER A 209 3.24 -28.41 -1.87
C SER A 209 2.41 -29.28 -0.92
N PRO A 210 1.81 -30.39 -1.38
CA PRO A 210 1.11 -31.29 -0.48
C PRO A 210 2.06 -31.67 0.65
N ALA A 211 1.54 -31.67 1.88
CA ALA A 211 2.29 -31.99 3.09
C ALA A 211 3.18 -33.21 2.84
N ARG A 212 4.48 -33.03 3.08
CA ARG A 212 5.48 -34.10 2.99
C ARG A 212 5.05 -35.19 3.98
N PRO A 213 4.82 -36.44 3.55
CA PRO A 213 4.50 -37.50 4.49
C PRO A 213 5.69 -37.69 5.45
N THR A 214 5.39 -37.68 6.74
CA THR A 214 6.34 -37.98 7.81
C THR A 214 6.88 -39.40 7.61
N ALA A 215 8.18 -39.52 7.36
CA ALA A 215 8.86 -40.81 7.37
C ALA A 215 8.95 -41.34 8.82
N PRO A 216 8.73 -42.64 9.06
CA PRO A 216 8.83 -43.21 10.40
C PRO A 216 10.29 -43.18 10.90
N MET A 217 10.47 -42.79 12.16
CA MET A 217 11.72 -42.91 12.90
C MET A 217 12.16 -44.37 12.94
N LEU A 218 13.37 -44.65 12.44
CA LEU A 218 14.08 -45.89 12.73
C LEU A 218 14.54 -45.79 14.19
N GLN A 219 14.03 -46.68 15.03
CA GLN A 219 14.52 -46.90 16.39
C GLN A 219 15.93 -47.52 16.33
N ALA A 220 16.83 -47.02 17.16
CA ALA A 220 18.05 -47.70 17.59
C ALA A 220 17.89 -48.04 19.07
#